data_AF-M5BIX6-F1
#
_entry.id   AF-M5BIX6-F1
#
_cell.length_a   1.000
_cell.length_b   1.000
_cell.length_c   1.000
_cell.angle_alpha   90.00
_cell.angle_beta   90.00
_cell.angle_gamma   90.00
#
_symmetry.space_group_name_H-M   'P 1'
#
loop_
_entity.id
_entity.type
_entity.pdbx_description
1 polymer ?
#
loop_
_entity_poly.entity_id
_entity_poly.type
_entity_poly.pdbx_seq_one_letter_code
_entity_poly.pdbx_strand_id
1 'polypeptide(L)'
;MTDSNAGPETDIAKTNIALWGTELHQRVREHAGDAENAWEDVGQDQGLWIWRIEDFKVTPWPDDLKGQFYDGDSYIILNTYKKNPDSEALAHDLHFWLGSQTSLDEAGTAAYKAVELDDRKQ
;
A
#
# COMPACT_ATOMS: atom_id res chain seq x y z
N MET A 1 -22.06 -7.67 49.44
CA MET A 1 -22.37 -7.80 48.01
C MET A 1 -21.10 -7.44 47.28
N THR A 2 -20.45 -8.42 46.66
CA THR A 2 -19.20 -8.22 45.92
C THR A 2 -19.54 -7.84 44.50
N ASP A 3 -19.13 -6.66 44.06
CA ASP A 3 -19.28 -6.23 42.67
C ASP A 3 -18.28 -7.01 41.80
N SER A 4 -18.70 -8.19 41.36
CA SER A 4 -18.00 -9.00 40.38
C SER A 4 -18.42 -8.56 38.98
N ASN A 5 -17.79 -7.51 38.46
CA ASN A 5 -17.82 -7.24 37.02
C ASN A 5 -16.59 -6.43 36.57
N ALA A 6 -15.41 -6.99 36.77
CA ALA A 6 -14.27 -6.63 35.94
C ALA A 6 -14.45 -7.37 34.60
N GLY A 7 -14.66 -6.63 33.51
CA GLY A 7 -14.66 -7.19 32.16
C GLY A 7 -13.35 -7.94 31.88
N PRO A 8 -13.29 -8.81 30.85
CA PRO A 8 -12.08 -9.57 30.55
C PRO A 8 -10.91 -8.61 30.37
N GLU A 9 -9.87 -8.79 31.18
CA GLU A 9 -8.64 -8.00 31.14
C GLU A 9 -7.92 -8.36 29.83
N THR A 10 -8.15 -7.56 28.79
CA THR A 10 -7.56 -7.80 27.47
C THR A 10 -6.07 -7.48 27.50
N ASP A 11 -5.27 -8.52 27.72
CA ASP A 11 -3.81 -8.44 27.63
C ASP A 11 -3.41 -8.23 26.17
N ILE A 12 -3.15 -6.97 25.81
CA ILE A 12 -2.76 -6.56 24.47
C ILE A 12 -1.52 -7.31 23.98
N ALA A 13 -0.65 -7.79 24.90
CA ALA A 13 0.56 -8.52 24.61
C ALA A 13 0.29 -9.97 24.12
N LYS A 14 -0.95 -10.46 24.25
CA LYS A 14 -1.38 -11.78 23.75
C LYS A 14 -2.21 -11.71 22.48
N THR A 15 -2.38 -10.52 21.91
CA THR A 15 -3.16 -10.30 20.68
C THR A 15 -2.27 -10.35 19.44
N ASN A 16 -2.88 -10.47 18.26
CA ASN A 16 -2.18 -10.33 16.98
C ASN A 16 -1.59 -8.91 16.74
N ILE A 17 -1.84 -7.96 17.65
CA ILE A 17 -1.37 -6.56 17.60
C ILE A 17 -0.27 -6.31 18.65
N ALA A 18 0.12 -7.32 19.45
CA ALA A 18 1.08 -7.20 20.55
C ALA A 18 2.45 -6.59 20.19
N LEU A 19 2.82 -6.64 18.90
CA LEU A 19 4.12 -6.22 18.39
C LEU A 19 4.04 -5.04 17.41
N TRP A 20 2.85 -4.47 17.21
CA TRP A 20 2.66 -3.38 16.26
C TRP A 20 3.43 -2.13 16.69
N GLY A 21 4.34 -1.66 15.84
CA GLY A 21 5.24 -0.53 16.13
C GLY A 21 6.57 -0.90 16.80
N THR A 22 6.84 -2.19 17.01
CA THR A 22 8.18 -2.66 17.41
C THR A 22 9.11 -2.78 16.22
N GLU A 23 10.42 -2.74 16.46
CA GLU A 23 11.47 -2.96 15.45
C GLU A 23 11.35 -4.33 14.75
N LEU A 24 10.73 -5.33 15.41
CA LEU A 24 10.43 -6.63 14.80
C LEU A 24 9.28 -6.53 13.79
N HIS A 25 8.21 -5.80 14.11
CA HIS A 25 7.13 -5.55 13.15
C HIS A 25 7.62 -4.73 11.96
N GLN A 26 8.49 -3.75 12.20
CA GLN A 26 9.15 -2.99 11.13
C GLN A 26 10.02 -3.91 10.26
N ARG A 27 10.89 -4.73 10.85
CA ARG A 27 11.74 -5.67 10.09
C ARG A 27 10.95 -6.72 9.33
N VAL A 28 9.88 -7.27 9.91
CA VAL A 28 9.03 -8.26 9.22
C VAL A 28 8.27 -7.60 8.07
N ARG A 29 7.82 -6.35 8.21
CA ARG A 29 7.26 -5.59 7.09
C ARG A 29 8.28 -5.32 5.99
N GLU A 30 9.49 -4.91 6.35
CA GLU A 30 10.59 -4.69 5.41
C GLU A 30 10.89 -5.99 4.62
N HIS A 31 11.07 -7.12 5.30
CA HIS A 31 11.33 -8.42 4.64
C HIS A 31 10.14 -8.94 3.82
N ALA A 32 8.90 -8.60 4.19
CA ALA A 32 7.71 -8.95 3.40
C ALA A 32 7.55 -8.06 2.15
N GLY A 33 8.02 -6.81 2.21
CA GLY A 33 8.07 -5.90 1.07
C GLY A 33 9.19 -6.22 0.08
N ASP A 34 10.23 -6.95 0.49
CA ASP A 34 11.40 -7.31 -0.32
C ASP A 34 11.14 -8.34 -1.44
N ALA A 35 9.91 -8.84 -1.59
CA ALA A 35 9.55 -9.80 -2.64
C ALA A 35 8.52 -9.29 -3.66
N GLU A 36 8.20 -7.99 -3.66
CA GLU A 36 7.27 -7.42 -4.65
C GLU A 36 8.05 -6.81 -5.82
N ASN A 37 8.22 -7.57 -6.90
CA ASN A 37 8.89 -7.14 -8.14
C ASN A 37 8.22 -5.89 -8.78
N ALA A 38 6.98 -5.56 -8.38
CA ALA A 38 6.22 -4.44 -8.93
C ALA A 38 6.86 -3.06 -8.67
N TRP A 39 7.80 -2.97 -7.73
CA TRP A 39 8.45 -1.70 -7.33
C TRP A 39 9.84 -1.50 -7.90
N GLU A 40 10.40 -2.49 -8.61
CA GLU A 40 11.72 -2.37 -9.23
C GLU A 40 11.69 -1.32 -10.35
N ASP A 41 12.66 -0.40 -10.34
CA ASP A 41 12.83 0.69 -11.33
C ASP A 41 11.65 1.67 -11.51
N VAL A 42 10.67 1.64 -10.60
CA VAL A 42 9.50 2.51 -10.63
C VAL A 42 9.86 3.93 -10.20
N GLY A 43 9.35 4.95 -10.90
CA GLY A 43 9.52 6.36 -10.52
C GLY A 43 10.93 6.91 -10.69
N GLN A 44 11.80 6.23 -11.44
CA GLN A 44 13.14 6.75 -11.79
C GLN A 44 13.08 7.78 -12.93
N ASP A 45 12.05 7.71 -13.77
CA ASP A 45 11.79 8.64 -14.87
C ASP A 45 10.49 9.40 -14.64
N GLN A 46 10.15 10.34 -15.51
CA GLN A 46 8.81 10.95 -15.53
C GLN A 46 7.82 9.99 -16.19
N GLY A 47 6.63 9.85 -15.61
CA GLY A 47 5.64 8.92 -16.13
C GLY A 47 4.46 8.67 -15.20
N LEU A 48 3.61 7.75 -15.65
CA LEU A 48 2.45 7.26 -14.92
C LEU A 48 2.52 5.73 -14.87
N TRP A 49 2.62 5.21 -13.65
CA TRP A 49 2.57 3.79 -13.37
C TRP A 49 1.25 3.48 -12.67
N ILE A 50 0.59 2.42 -13.12
CA ILE A 50 -0.69 1.97 -12.59
C ILE A 50 -0.56 0.47 -12.35
N TRP A 51 -1.04 0.02 -11.20
CA TRP A 51 -1.15 -1.39 -10.88
C TRP A 51 -2.57 -1.70 -10.42
N ARG A 52 -3.03 -2.89 -10.75
CA ARG A 52 -4.26 -3.48 -10.23
C ARG A 52 -3.91 -4.45 -9.10
N ILE A 53 -4.75 -4.51 -8.08
CA ILE A 53 -4.67 -5.55 -7.06
C ILE A 53 -5.45 -6.77 -7.53
N GLU A 54 -4.78 -7.92 -7.54
CA GLU A 54 -5.36 -9.22 -7.86
C GLU A 54 -4.82 -10.28 -6.89
N ASP A 55 -5.69 -11.00 -6.19
CA ASP A 55 -5.28 -12.08 -5.28
C ASP A 55 -4.13 -11.69 -4.32
N PHE A 56 -4.25 -10.52 -3.67
CA PHE A 56 -3.23 -9.91 -2.79
C PHE A 56 -1.91 -9.49 -3.48
N LYS A 57 -1.85 -9.46 -4.81
CA LYS A 57 -0.65 -9.10 -5.57
C LYS A 57 -0.81 -7.79 -6.32
N VAL A 58 0.32 -7.13 -6.57
CA VAL A 58 0.37 -5.88 -7.32
C VAL A 58 0.72 -6.20 -8.78
N THR A 59 -0.27 -6.17 -9.66
CA THR A 59 -0.10 -6.52 -11.07
C THR A 59 -0.05 -5.25 -11.93
N PRO A 60 0.95 -5.08 -12.81
CA PRO A 60 1.00 -3.94 -13.73
C PRO A 60 -0.28 -3.82 -14.58
N TRP A 61 -0.81 -2.61 -14.65
CA TRP A 61 -1.99 -2.33 -15.46
C TRP A 61 -1.59 -2.04 -16.91
N PRO A 62 -2.25 -2.65 -17.91
CA PRO A 62 -1.89 -2.47 -19.31
C PRO A 62 -1.96 -1.00 -19.77
N ASP A 63 -0.98 -0.57 -20.55
CA ASP A 63 -0.88 0.80 -21.04
C ASP A 63 -2.06 1.23 -21.91
N ASP A 64 -2.63 0.29 -22.68
CA ASP A 64 -3.82 0.47 -23.52
C ASP A 64 -5.11 0.66 -22.70
N LEU A 65 -5.11 0.25 -21.42
CA LEU A 65 -6.22 0.39 -20.50
C LEU A 65 -6.03 1.55 -19.51
N LYS A 66 -4.98 2.36 -19.65
CA LYS A 66 -4.77 3.55 -18.81
C LYS A 66 -5.98 4.48 -18.88
N GLY A 67 -6.55 4.79 -17.71
CA GLY A 67 -7.76 5.60 -17.57
C GLY A 67 -9.08 4.80 -17.56
N GLN A 68 -9.03 3.50 -17.78
CA GLN A 68 -10.14 2.58 -17.58
C GLN A 68 -9.89 1.76 -16.31
N PHE A 69 -10.87 1.73 -15.41
CA PHE A 69 -10.80 1.02 -14.14
C PHE A 69 -12.07 0.22 -13.92
N TYR A 70 -11.93 -1.00 -13.43
CA TYR A 70 -13.08 -1.83 -13.03
C TYR A 70 -13.55 -1.47 -11.64
N ASP A 71 -14.86 -1.31 -11.47
CA ASP A 71 -15.51 -1.00 -10.20
C ASP A 71 -15.42 -2.11 -9.15
N GLY A 72 -15.16 -3.35 -9.58
CA GLY A 72 -14.91 -4.49 -8.70
C GLY A 72 -13.49 -4.60 -8.15
N ASP A 73 -12.55 -3.76 -8.59
CA ASP A 73 -11.13 -3.94 -8.28
C ASP A 73 -10.54 -2.73 -7.54
N SER A 74 -9.33 -2.86 -7.01
CA SER A 74 -8.56 -1.76 -6.44
C SER A 74 -7.27 -1.53 -7.22
N TYR A 75 -6.79 -0.29 -7.25
CA TYR A 75 -5.63 0.13 -8.05
C TYR A 75 -4.70 1.04 -7.25
N ILE A 76 -3.41 1.00 -7.58
CA ILE A 76 -2.39 1.93 -7.09
C ILE A 76 -1.88 2.71 -8.30
N ILE A 77 -1.72 4.02 -8.14
CA ILE A 77 -1.29 4.93 -9.20
C ILE A 77 -0.14 5.79 -8.66
N LEU A 78 1.01 5.72 -9.31
CA LEU A 78 2.14 6.60 -9.07
C LEU A 78 2.29 7.54 -10.27
N ASN A 79 2.26 8.85 -10.01
CA ASN A 79 2.61 9.87 -10.98
C ASN A 79 3.97 10.48 -10.61
N THR A 80 4.95 10.38 -11.50
CA THR A 80 6.27 10.98 -11.31
C THR A 80 6.49 12.10 -12.30
N TYR A 81 6.86 13.28 -11.80
CA TYR A 81 6.97 14.50 -12.60
C TYR A 81 8.08 15.41 -12.08
N LYS A 82 8.59 16.29 -12.95
CA LYS A 82 9.49 17.38 -12.53
C LYS A 82 8.67 18.57 -12.05
N LYS A 83 8.85 19.00 -10.79
CA LYS A 83 8.20 20.23 -10.27
C LYS A 83 8.65 21.49 -11.02
N ASN A 84 9.92 21.53 -11.42
CA ASN A 84 10.50 22.59 -12.21
C ASN A 84 11.20 21.97 -13.44
N PRO A 85 11.02 22.49 -14.66
CA PRO A 85 11.66 21.95 -15.86
C PRO A 85 13.19 21.90 -15.80
N ASP A 86 13.80 22.85 -15.08
CA ASP A 86 15.26 23.00 -14.93
C ASP A 86 15.84 22.16 -13.78
N SER A 87 15.00 21.43 -13.05
CA SER A 87 15.41 20.60 -11.92
C SER A 87 15.53 19.14 -12.35
N GLU A 88 16.58 18.47 -11.89
CA GLU A 88 16.69 17.00 -12.02
C GLU A 88 15.94 16.26 -10.90
N ALA A 89 15.50 16.97 -9.84
CA ALA A 89 14.68 16.36 -8.80
C ALA A 89 13.27 16.02 -9.32
N LEU A 90 12.90 14.75 -9.14
CA LEU A 90 11.56 14.24 -9.39
C LEU A 90 10.68 14.42 -8.16
N ALA A 91 9.39 14.60 -8.40
CA ALA A 91 8.35 14.56 -7.39
C ALA A 91 7.37 13.45 -7.73
N HIS A 92 6.74 12.92 -6.69
CA HIS A 92 5.85 11.77 -6.78
C HIS A 92 4.51 12.12 -6.14
N ASP A 93 3.41 11.84 -6.86
CA ASP A 93 2.07 11.79 -6.28
C ASP A 93 1.60 10.34 -6.30
N LEU A 94 1.32 9.80 -5.11
CA LEU A 94 0.84 8.44 -4.93
C LEU A 94 -0.64 8.43 -4.58
N HIS A 95 -1.42 7.70 -5.35
CA HIS A 95 -2.86 7.54 -5.16
C HIS A 95 -3.21 6.06 -5.12
N PHE A 96 -4.25 5.71 -4.37
CA PHE A 96 -4.93 4.44 -4.51
C PHE A 96 -6.41 4.70 -4.81
N TRP A 97 -6.96 3.90 -5.72
CA TRP A 97 -8.35 3.97 -6.11
C TRP A 97 -9.05 2.69 -5.66
N LEU A 98 -10.21 2.86 -5.04
CA LEU A 98 -11.03 1.76 -4.52
C LEU A 98 -12.31 1.70 -5.35
N GLY A 99 -12.50 0.60 -6.06
CA GLY A 99 -13.73 0.37 -6.79
C GLY A 99 -14.93 0.32 -5.85
N SER A 100 -16.09 0.78 -6.32
CA SER A 100 -17.30 0.81 -5.50
C SER A 100 -17.78 -0.58 -5.07
N GLN A 101 -17.35 -1.63 -5.78
CA GLN A 101 -17.65 -3.03 -5.53
C GLN A 101 -16.40 -3.84 -5.15
N THR A 102 -15.27 -3.19 -4.87
CA THR A 102 -14.03 -3.88 -4.50
C THR A 102 -14.17 -4.66 -3.20
N SER A 103 -13.46 -5.78 -3.12
CA SER A 103 -13.41 -6.58 -1.91
C SER A 103 -12.61 -5.89 -0.80
N LEU A 104 -12.88 -6.25 0.46
CA LEU A 104 -12.19 -5.66 1.60
C LEU A 104 -10.70 -5.98 1.59
N ASP A 105 -10.34 -7.18 1.14
CA ASP A 105 -8.97 -7.63 1.01
C ASP A 105 -8.21 -6.89 -0.09
N GLU A 106 -8.80 -6.65 -1.25
CA GLU A 106 -8.18 -5.83 -2.29
C GLU A 106 -7.99 -4.38 -1.83
N ALA A 107 -9.00 -3.77 -1.21
CA ALA A 107 -8.90 -2.42 -0.70
C ALA A 107 -7.83 -2.29 0.40
N GLY A 108 -7.78 -3.25 1.31
CA GLY A 108 -6.77 -3.31 2.37
C GLY A 108 -5.37 -3.51 1.80
N THR A 109 -5.24 -4.37 0.79
CA THR A 109 -3.98 -4.61 0.08
C THR A 109 -3.52 -3.35 -0.65
N ALA A 110 -4.40 -2.66 -1.37
CA ALA A 110 -4.07 -1.41 -2.07
C ALA A 110 -3.54 -0.34 -1.11
N ALA A 111 -4.22 -0.13 0.02
CA ALA A 111 -3.81 0.84 1.03
C ALA A 111 -2.47 0.46 1.67
N TYR A 112 -2.30 -0.81 2.04
CA TYR A 112 -1.05 -1.30 2.63
C TYR A 112 0.14 -1.16 1.66
N LYS A 113 -0.05 -1.57 0.41
CA LYS A 113 0.97 -1.52 -0.64
C LYS A 113 1.30 -0.11 -1.08
N ALA A 114 0.36 0.83 -1.03
CA ALA A 114 0.65 2.24 -1.23
C ALA A 114 1.58 2.80 -0.14
N VAL A 115 1.36 2.45 1.13
CA VAL A 115 2.29 2.86 2.21
C VAL A 115 3.68 2.24 2.00
N GLU A 116 3.73 0.97 1.63
CA GLU A 116 5.00 0.28 1.32
C GLU A 116 5.78 1.00 0.20
N LEU A 117 5.09 1.48 -0.84
CA LEU A 117 5.71 2.25 -1.93
C LEU A 117 6.14 3.65 -1.48
N ASP A 118 5.36 4.34 -0.64
CA ASP A 118 5.72 5.67 -0.11
C ASP A 118 6.99 5.61 0.74
N ASP A 119 7.08 4.64 1.66
CA ASP A 119 8.23 4.43 2.53
C ASP A 119 9.53 4.19 1.73
N ARG A 120 9.44 3.64 0.51
CA ARG A 120 10.57 3.42 -0.41
C ARG A 120 10.97 4.66 -1.22
N LYS A 121 10.10 5.69 -1.27
CA LYS A 121 10.30 6.91 -2.08
C LYS A 121 10.52 8.19 -1.26
N GLN A 122 10.54 8.10 0.08
CA GLN A 122 11.05 9.16 0.96
C GLN A 122 12.57 9.29 0.89
#